data_AF-A0A2V9JR09-F1
#
_entry.id   AF-A0A2V9JR09-F1
#
_cell.length_a   1.000
_cell.length_b   1.000
_cell.length_c   1.000
_cell.angle_alpha   90.00
_cell.angle_beta   90.00
_cell.angle_gamma   90.00
#
_symmetry.space_group_name_H-M   'P 1'
#
loop_
_entity.id
_entity.type
_entity.pdbx_description
1 polymer ?
#
loop_
_entity_poly.entity_id
_entity_poly.type
_entity_poly.pdbx_seq_one_letter_code
_entity_poly.pdbx_strand_id
1 'polypeptide(L)'
;MKGASLDKDRLVAALGRLGIRPRCEVMAHASLSALGFVEGGAGTVVAALREATGGAGAVIMPSFRGAIRSEDYALRECRSVCAQDLCPSREPGTTGIIGETLRAEADALRSCNPTHSWVGVGAAARFLLEGHRHSLTPCGTDSPFFRLMERDGAILMLGLGVRWLTNIHAAEDAFNLPYLSAFDPERRHATYTTSGRRLQYVYPDLLQEIFTAAGLLRSASTGAGRSHALSARELGSFLCVVTEDDPWCWVLRPRGSAYTPFEDACRKAAGMVRAWESKREPDAWRRLLERSREVRRPVYFEPAPHPATGCPAYRGVIRGYPRCAANDVPPWERFEDHPGEPGVATCGQCNWPAENSGTGQSPT
;
A
#
# COMPACT_ATOMS: atom_id res chain seq x y z
N MET A 1 -5.91 -34.50 12.39
CA MET A 1 -5.21 -34.77 11.12
C MET A 1 -4.03 -33.82 11.02
N LYS A 2 -2.79 -34.31 10.99
CA LYS A 2 -1.62 -33.46 10.68
C LYS A 2 -1.81 -32.98 9.24
N GLY A 3 -1.98 -31.67 9.04
CA GLY A 3 -2.13 -31.11 7.69
C GLY A 3 -0.93 -31.51 6.83
N ALA A 4 -1.18 -31.86 5.57
CA ALA A 4 -0.12 -32.26 4.64
C ALA A 4 0.95 -31.15 4.56
N SER A 5 2.21 -31.52 4.76
CA SER A 5 3.35 -30.60 4.71
C SER A 5 3.47 -29.93 3.34
N LEU A 6 3.83 -28.65 3.33
CA LEU A 6 4.02 -27.88 2.11
C LEU A 6 5.50 -27.88 1.73
N ASP A 7 5.84 -28.63 0.68
CA ASP A 7 7.18 -28.66 0.09
C ASP A 7 7.35 -27.59 -1.02
N LYS A 8 8.56 -27.53 -1.58
CA LYS A 8 8.94 -26.59 -2.64
C LYS A 8 8.10 -26.79 -3.91
N ASP A 9 7.92 -28.02 -4.37
CA ASP A 9 7.28 -28.32 -5.66
C ASP A 9 5.78 -27.99 -5.63
N ARG A 10 5.12 -28.27 -4.49
CA ARG A 10 3.74 -27.87 -4.24
C ARG A 10 3.58 -26.35 -4.18
N LEU A 11 4.56 -25.63 -3.64
CA LEU A 11 4.61 -24.16 -3.70
C LEU A 11 4.76 -23.66 -5.12
N VAL A 12 5.72 -24.17 -5.89
CA VAL A 12 5.92 -23.81 -7.31
C VAL A 12 4.65 -24.05 -8.12
N ALA A 13 3.99 -25.20 -7.93
CA ALA A 13 2.72 -25.51 -8.58
C ALA A 13 1.60 -24.52 -8.18
N ALA A 14 1.56 -24.09 -6.92
CA ALA A 14 0.58 -23.12 -6.45
C ALA A 14 0.83 -21.71 -7.00
N LEU A 15 2.09 -21.26 -7.04
CA LEU A 15 2.52 -20.04 -7.73
C LEU A 15 2.15 -20.11 -9.22
N GLY A 16 2.28 -21.30 -9.83
CA GLY A 16 1.79 -21.61 -11.16
C GLY A 16 0.28 -21.35 -11.33
N ARG A 17 -0.56 -21.79 -10.41
CA ARG A 17 -2.00 -21.51 -10.46
C ARG A 17 -2.33 -20.02 -10.31
N LEU A 18 -1.48 -19.25 -9.65
CA LEU A 18 -1.60 -17.79 -9.51
C LEU A 18 -1.12 -17.01 -10.75
N GLY A 19 -0.55 -17.70 -11.75
CA GLY A 19 -0.03 -17.09 -12.97
C GLY A 19 1.43 -16.66 -12.89
N ILE A 20 2.16 -17.03 -11.84
CA ILE A 20 3.60 -16.78 -11.76
C ILE A 20 4.31 -17.78 -12.68
N ARG A 21 5.15 -17.26 -13.59
CA ARG A 21 5.83 -18.03 -14.63
C ARG A 21 7.30 -17.60 -14.72
N PRO A 22 8.15 -18.39 -15.39
CA PRO A 22 9.51 -17.95 -15.71
C PRO A 22 9.49 -16.60 -16.42
N ARG A 23 10.47 -15.74 -16.10
CA ARG A 23 10.59 -14.33 -16.51
C ARG A 23 9.61 -13.36 -15.85
N CYS A 24 8.72 -13.80 -14.96
CA CYS A 24 7.91 -12.88 -14.18
C CYS A 24 8.77 -12.06 -13.21
N GLU A 25 8.44 -10.78 -13.12
CA GLU A 25 8.88 -9.89 -12.06
C GLU A 25 7.78 -9.85 -11.00
N VAL A 26 8.11 -10.17 -9.76
CA VAL A 26 7.13 -10.38 -8.68
C VAL A 26 7.42 -9.47 -7.51
N MET A 27 6.41 -8.71 -7.09
CA MET A 27 6.39 -8.05 -5.80
C MET A 27 5.57 -8.87 -4.82
N ALA A 28 6.20 -9.48 -3.82
CA ALA A 28 5.57 -10.40 -2.90
C ALA A 28 5.44 -9.85 -1.48
N HIS A 29 4.22 -9.88 -0.95
CA HIS A 29 3.95 -9.86 0.48
C HIS A 29 3.66 -11.28 0.93
N ALA A 30 4.26 -11.75 2.03
CA ALA A 30 4.11 -13.14 2.44
C ALA A 30 4.02 -13.32 3.96
N SER A 31 3.24 -14.31 4.39
CA SER A 31 3.19 -14.77 5.79
C SER A 31 3.47 -16.26 5.87
N LEU A 32 4.62 -16.62 6.45
CA LEU A 32 5.02 -18.02 6.60
C LEU A 32 4.02 -18.80 7.47
N SER A 33 3.56 -18.20 8.58
CA SER A 33 2.63 -18.84 9.50
C SER A 33 1.27 -19.13 8.86
N ALA A 34 0.82 -18.27 7.94
CA ALA A 34 -0.43 -18.47 7.21
C ALA A 34 -0.38 -19.60 6.18
N LEU A 35 0.82 -20.04 5.75
CA LEU A 35 1.01 -21.18 4.86
C LEU A 35 0.88 -22.53 5.59
N GLY A 36 0.88 -22.54 6.93
CA GLY A 36 0.94 -23.75 7.72
C GLY A 36 2.36 -24.29 7.83
N PHE A 37 2.51 -25.63 7.88
CA PHE A 37 3.83 -26.24 7.98
C PHE A 37 4.52 -26.32 6.61
N VAL A 38 5.60 -25.55 6.44
CA VAL A 38 6.46 -25.55 5.25
C VAL A 38 7.74 -26.30 5.56
N GLU A 39 8.05 -27.35 4.80
CA GLU A 39 9.30 -28.11 4.94
C GLU A 39 10.47 -27.18 4.65
N GLY A 40 11.47 -27.10 5.55
CA GLY A 40 12.59 -26.15 5.39
C GLY A 40 12.23 -24.67 5.62
N GLY A 41 10.98 -24.36 6.00
CA GLY A 41 10.56 -23.03 6.41
C GLY A 41 10.69 -21.96 5.32
N ALA A 42 11.16 -20.77 5.70
CA ALA A 42 11.26 -19.61 4.81
C ALA A 42 12.20 -19.83 3.61
N GLY A 43 13.27 -20.60 3.77
CA GLY A 43 14.21 -20.90 2.69
C GLY A 43 13.54 -21.64 1.53
N THR A 44 12.64 -22.57 1.82
CA THR A 44 11.85 -23.27 0.81
C THR A 44 10.90 -22.34 0.06
N VAL A 45 10.33 -21.34 0.74
CA VAL A 45 9.49 -20.33 0.08
C VAL A 45 10.31 -19.46 -0.87
N VAL A 46 11.49 -19.00 -0.43
CA VAL A 46 12.42 -18.22 -1.28
C VAL A 46 12.86 -19.05 -2.49
N ALA A 47 13.23 -20.32 -2.28
CA ALA A 47 13.62 -21.23 -3.35
C ALA A 47 12.49 -21.44 -4.37
N ALA A 48 11.25 -21.67 -3.90
CA ALA A 48 10.09 -21.83 -4.77
C ALA A 48 9.77 -20.56 -5.57
N LEU A 49 9.91 -19.38 -4.96
CA LEU A 49 9.72 -18.09 -5.66
C LEU A 49 10.77 -17.90 -6.76
N ARG A 50 12.06 -18.14 -6.48
CA ARG A 50 13.14 -18.04 -7.47
C ARG A 50 12.96 -19.04 -8.61
N GLU A 51 12.54 -20.27 -8.31
CA GLU A 51 12.26 -21.29 -9.32
C GLU A 51 11.07 -20.89 -10.20
N ALA A 52 9.97 -20.45 -9.59
CA ALA A 52 8.76 -20.05 -10.31
C ALA A 52 9.01 -18.84 -11.24
N THR A 53 9.81 -17.86 -10.83
CA THR A 53 10.17 -16.71 -11.67
C THR A 53 11.32 -16.99 -12.63
N GLY A 54 12.12 -18.04 -12.39
CA GLY A 54 13.32 -18.36 -13.15
C GLY A 54 14.43 -17.29 -13.04
N GLY A 55 15.61 -17.60 -13.56
CA GLY A 55 16.80 -16.72 -13.45
C GLY A 55 16.68 -15.38 -14.19
N ALA A 56 15.82 -15.29 -15.19
CA ALA A 56 15.54 -14.06 -15.93
C ALA A 56 14.39 -13.22 -15.33
N GLY A 57 13.67 -13.76 -14.34
CA GLY A 57 12.67 -13.00 -13.58
C GLY A 57 13.30 -12.26 -12.40
N ALA A 58 12.43 -11.75 -11.52
CA ALA A 58 12.87 -11.17 -10.26
C ALA A 58 11.81 -11.34 -9.18
N VAL A 59 12.25 -11.35 -7.92
CA VAL A 59 11.37 -11.34 -6.76
C VAL A 59 11.82 -10.20 -5.86
N ILE A 60 10.91 -9.29 -5.54
CA ILE A 60 11.11 -8.24 -4.55
C ILE A 60 10.10 -8.41 -3.40
N MET A 61 10.54 -8.10 -2.18
CA MET A 61 9.73 -8.18 -0.98
C MET A 61 9.98 -6.94 -0.11
N PRO A 62 8.98 -6.49 0.68
CA PRO A 62 9.19 -5.36 1.57
C PRO A 62 10.22 -5.75 2.64
N SER A 63 11.11 -4.83 3.00
CA SER A 63 12.07 -4.92 4.10
C SER A 63 12.08 -3.58 4.84
N PHE A 64 10.92 -3.24 5.40
CA PHE A 64 10.69 -1.95 6.06
C PHE A 64 11.49 -1.88 7.36
N ARG A 65 11.93 -0.68 7.72
CA ARG A 65 12.79 -0.47 8.89
C ARG A 65 11.98 0.00 10.08
N GLY A 66 12.51 -0.26 11.28
CA GLY A 66 11.97 0.25 12.54
C GLY A 66 12.08 1.77 12.70
N ALA A 67 12.78 2.46 11.81
CA ALA A 67 13.07 3.91 11.88
C ALA A 67 11.81 4.81 11.97
N ILE A 68 10.62 4.30 11.63
CA ILE A 68 9.34 5.01 11.86
C ILE A 68 9.04 5.17 13.36
N ARG A 69 9.60 4.31 14.23
CA ARG A 69 9.19 4.16 15.64
C ARG A 69 10.26 4.59 16.67
N SER A 70 11.37 5.19 16.26
CA SER A 70 12.42 5.67 17.16
C SER A 70 12.41 7.21 17.26
N GLU A 71 12.59 7.74 18.47
CA GLU A 71 12.84 9.18 18.69
C GLU A 71 14.11 9.64 17.95
N ASP A 72 15.09 8.74 17.85
CA ASP A 72 16.18 8.82 16.90
C ASP A 72 15.68 8.45 15.49
N TYR A 73 14.86 9.32 14.87
CA TYR A 73 14.55 9.30 13.43
C TYR A 73 15.81 9.64 12.61
N ALA A 74 16.95 9.10 13.00
CA ALA A 74 18.24 9.45 12.46
C ALA A 74 18.52 8.46 11.34
N LEU A 75 18.08 8.82 10.14
CA LEU A 75 18.45 8.21 8.86
C LEU A 75 19.95 8.41 8.55
N ARG A 76 20.84 8.20 9.54
CA ARG A 76 22.27 8.52 9.48
C ARG A 76 22.94 7.83 8.30
N GLU A 77 22.54 6.60 7.98
CA GLU A 77 23.06 5.83 6.84
C GLU A 77 22.50 6.28 5.47
N CYS A 78 21.33 6.92 5.42
CA CYS A 78 20.74 7.45 4.17
C CYS A 78 21.10 8.91 3.90
N ARG A 79 21.79 9.61 4.82
CA ARG A 79 22.30 10.97 4.61
C ARG A 79 23.51 11.01 3.67
N SER A 80 24.33 9.96 3.65
CA SER A 80 25.39 9.82 2.65
C SER A 80 24.80 9.30 1.34
N VAL A 81 25.16 9.95 0.22
CA VAL A 81 24.84 9.48 -1.13
C VAL A 81 25.23 8.01 -1.25
N CYS A 82 24.26 7.10 -1.45
CA CYS A 82 24.66 5.79 -1.93
C CYS A 82 25.07 5.94 -3.39
N ALA A 83 26.35 5.71 -3.67
CA ALA A 83 26.93 5.81 -4.99
C ALA A 83 26.29 4.85 -6.02
N GLN A 84 25.48 3.88 -5.58
CA GLN A 84 24.93 2.82 -6.41
C GLN A 84 23.42 2.90 -6.63
N ASP A 85 22.75 3.96 -6.15
CA ASP A 85 21.28 4.13 -6.14
C ASP A 85 20.47 3.00 -5.46
N LEU A 86 21.18 2.06 -4.82
CA LEU A 86 20.70 0.97 -3.99
C LEU A 86 21.17 1.20 -2.54
N CYS A 87 20.67 0.46 -1.56
CA CYS A 87 21.11 0.61 -0.18
C CYS A 87 22.13 -0.47 0.21
N PRO A 88 23.30 -0.09 0.76
CA PRO A 88 24.29 -1.08 1.23
C PRO A 88 23.96 -1.66 2.61
N SER A 89 22.95 -1.12 3.30
CA SER A 89 22.66 -1.45 4.69
C SER A 89 22.16 -2.89 4.84
N ARG A 90 22.79 -3.61 5.77
CA ARG A 90 22.41 -4.98 6.17
C ARG A 90 21.47 -5.02 7.38
N GLU A 91 20.93 -3.87 7.79
CA GLU A 91 19.94 -3.77 8.87
C GLU A 91 18.73 -4.67 8.58
N PRO A 92 18.28 -5.50 9.54
CA PRO A 92 17.09 -6.32 9.37
C PRO A 92 15.83 -5.48 9.13
N GLY A 93 14.93 -5.97 8.28
CA GLY A 93 13.57 -5.46 8.14
C GLY A 93 12.58 -6.09 9.13
N THR A 94 11.39 -5.50 9.23
CA THR A 94 10.35 -5.87 10.21
C THR A 94 9.13 -6.58 9.60
N THR A 95 9.15 -6.83 8.28
CA THR A 95 7.99 -7.25 7.47
C THR A 95 7.83 -8.77 7.33
N GLY A 96 8.66 -9.55 8.03
CA GLY A 96 8.52 -11.01 8.15
C GLY A 96 9.74 -11.80 7.71
N ILE A 97 9.82 -13.06 8.19
CA ILE A 97 11.01 -13.91 8.07
C ILE A 97 11.34 -14.31 6.62
N ILE A 98 10.35 -14.36 5.72
CA ILE A 98 10.59 -14.69 4.29
C ILE A 98 11.38 -13.57 3.61
N GLY A 99 10.98 -12.30 3.83
CA GLY A 99 11.71 -11.15 3.31
C GLY A 99 13.13 -11.07 3.87
N GLU A 100 13.31 -11.38 5.16
CA GLU A 100 14.65 -11.43 5.77
C GLU A 100 15.52 -12.57 5.24
N THR A 101 14.91 -13.72 4.94
CA THR A 101 15.61 -14.84 4.28
C THR A 101 16.06 -14.42 2.88
N LEU A 102 15.19 -13.76 2.11
CA LEU A 102 15.52 -13.23 0.78
C LEU A 102 16.65 -12.20 0.84
N ARG A 103 16.65 -11.31 1.85
CA ARG A 103 17.70 -10.30 2.06
C ARG A 103 19.06 -10.91 2.38
N ALA A 104 19.08 -12.09 2.99
CA ALA A 104 20.31 -12.78 3.36
C ALA A 104 20.98 -13.51 2.17
N GLU A 105 20.30 -13.64 1.03
CA GLU A 105 20.87 -14.21 -0.19
C GLU A 105 22.08 -13.41 -0.68
N ALA A 106 23.06 -14.10 -1.26
CA ALA A 106 24.32 -13.48 -1.68
C ALA A 106 24.16 -12.45 -2.81
N ASP A 107 23.14 -12.63 -3.66
CA ASP A 107 22.80 -11.74 -4.78
C ASP A 107 21.68 -10.73 -4.45
N ALA A 108 21.26 -10.64 -3.19
CA ALA A 108 20.19 -9.74 -2.79
C ALA A 108 20.59 -8.26 -2.91
N LEU A 109 19.72 -7.47 -3.53
CA LEU A 109 19.78 -6.02 -3.60
C LEU A 109 18.73 -5.40 -2.69
N ARG A 110 18.94 -4.14 -2.28
CA ARG A 110 17.99 -3.39 -1.45
C ARG A 110 17.74 -2.00 -2.04
N SER A 111 16.49 -1.57 -2.13
CA SER A 111 16.15 -0.20 -2.54
C SER A 111 16.47 0.79 -1.42
N CYS A 112 16.86 2.00 -1.82
CA CYS A 112 17.26 3.04 -0.89
C CYS A 112 16.08 3.93 -0.50
N ASN A 113 15.22 3.41 0.37
CA ASN A 113 14.21 4.21 1.09
C ASN A 113 14.37 3.99 2.60
N PRO A 114 14.36 5.06 3.40
CA PRO A 114 14.65 4.97 4.83
C PRO A 114 13.59 4.25 5.67
N THR A 115 12.33 4.26 5.23
CA THR A 115 11.21 3.69 5.99
C THR A 115 10.69 2.43 5.29
N HIS A 116 10.51 2.51 3.98
CA HIS A 116 9.87 1.49 3.15
C HIS A 116 10.84 0.89 2.12
N SER A 117 12.06 0.50 2.53
CA SER A 117 12.95 -0.22 1.61
C SER A 117 12.39 -1.58 1.20
N TRP A 118 12.81 -2.04 0.03
CA TRP A 118 12.48 -3.33 -0.56
C TRP A 118 13.76 -4.11 -0.82
N VAL A 119 13.70 -5.43 -0.73
CA VAL A 119 14.82 -6.34 -1.03
C VAL A 119 14.45 -7.22 -2.19
N GLY A 120 15.41 -7.64 -3.00
CA GLY A 120 15.10 -8.54 -4.11
C GLY A 120 16.28 -9.18 -4.79
N VAL A 121 15.97 -10.23 -5.55
CA VAL A 121 16.91 -11.10 -6.26
C VAL A 121 16.45 -11.33 -7.69
N GLY A 122 17.36 -11.79 -8.55
CA GLY A 122 17.09 -12.07 -9.96
C GLY A 122 17.48 -10.93 -10.90
N ALA A 123 17.46 -11.20 -12.20
CA ALA A 123 18.05 -10.33 -13.22
C ALA A 123 17.44 -8.91 -13.25
N ALA A 124 16.14 -8.77 -13.02
CA ALA A 124 15.44 -7.49 -13.03
C ALA A 124 15.42 -6.78 -11.66
N ALA A 125 15.96 -7.37 -10.60
CA ALA A 125 15.87 -6.79 -9.24
C ALA A 125 16.51 -5.40 -9.16
N ARG A 126 17.62 -5.16 -9.87
CA ARG A 126 18.27 -3.84 -9.93
C ARG A 126 17.31 -2.78 -10.48
N PHE A 127 16.72 -3.03 -11.64
CA PHE A 127 15.78 -2.10 -12.29
C PHE A 127 14.58 -1.77 -11.38
N LEU A 128 14.08 -2.76 -10.63
CA LEU A 128 12.94 -2.58 -9.74
C LEU A 128 13.28 -1.78 -8.46
N LEU A 129 14.55 -1.77 -8.04
CA LEU A 129 14.94 -1.28 -6.71
C LEU A 129 15.78 0.00 -6.74
N GLU A 130 16.49 0.26 -7.83
CA GLU A 130 17.35 1.44 -7.96
C GLU A 130 16.53 2.73 -8.10
N GLY A 131 17.09 3.84 -7.64
CA GLY A 131 16.48 5.16 -7.77
C GLY A 131 15.42 5.49 -6.71
N HIS A 132 14.97 4.53 -5.89
CA HIS A 132 13.92 4.75 -4.87
C HIS A 132 14.21 5.91 -3.89
N ARG A 133 15.49 6.25 -3.71
CA ARG A 133 15.94 7.42 -2.91
C ARG A 133 15.53 8.78 -3.48
N HIS A 134 15.20 8.83 -4.77
CA HIS A 134 14.78 10.04 -5.47
C HIS A 134 13.29 10.32 -5.28
N SER A 135 12.51 9.29 -4.91
CA SER A 135 11.11 9.48 -4.50
C SER A 135 11.03 10.28 -3.21
N LEU A 136 10.28 11.39 -3.23
CA LEU A 136 10.02 12.20 -2.03
C LEU A 136 9.29 11.39 -0.95
N THR A 137 8.46 10.43 -1.37
CA THR A 137 7.64 9.59 -0.50
C THR A 137 8.00 8.11 -0.69
N PRO A 138 7.61 7.22 0.25
CA PRO A 138 7.71 5.76 0.12
C PRO A 138 7.08 5.16 -1.14
N CYS A 139 6.10 5.84 -1.71
CA CYS A 139 5.31 5.31 -2.83
C CYS A 139 5.43 6.18 -4.10
N GLY A 140 6.37 7.12 -4.14
CA GLY A 140 6.55 8.04 -5.27
C GLY A 140 7.06 7.37 -6.55
N THR A 141 7.25 8.17 -7.60
CA THR A 141 7.55 7.74 -8.98
C THR A 141 8.65 6.70 -9.11
N ASP A 142 9.76 6.85 -8.39
CA ASP A 142 10.92 5.95 -8.46
C ASP A 142 10.80 4.77 -7.48
N SER A 143 9.64 4.58 -6.85
CA SER A 143 9.38 3.42 -6.01
C SER A 143 9.28 2.13 -6.85
N PRO A 144 9.52 0.97 -6.23
CA PRO A 144 9.36 -0.32 -6.89
C PRO A 144 7.94 -0.56 -7.46
N PHE A 145 6.92 0.18 -7.00
CA PHE A 145 5.54 0.04 -7.49
C PHE A 145 5.43 0.45 -8.96
N PHE A 146 5.93 1.63 -9.32
CA PHE A 146 5.85 2.14 -10.68
C PHE A 146 6.79 1.39 -11.61
N ARG A 147 7.99 1.00 -11.15
CA ARG A 147 8.91 0.13 -11.92
C ARG A 147 8.27 -1.22 -12.26
N LEU A 148 7.61 -1.86 -11.30
CA LEU A 148 6.87 -3.10 -11.55
C LEU A 148 5.72 -2.89 -12.55
N MET A 149 5.01 -1.77 -12.45
CA MET A 149 3.91 -1.41 -13.37
C MET A 149 4.41 -1.18 -14.80
N GLU A 150 5.55 -0.51 -14.98
CA GLU A 150 6.21 -0.32 -16.28
C GLU A 150 6.50 -1.67 -16.97
N ARG A 151 6.77 -2.72 -16.18
CA ARG A 151 7.10 -4.07 -16.66
C ARG A 151 5.92 -5.05 -16.69
N ASP A 152 4.74 -4.62 -16.27
CA ASP A 152 3.57 -5.49 -16.05
C ASP A 152 3.88 -6.70 -15.15
N GLY A 153 4.65 -6.46 -14.10
CA GLY A 153 4.96 -7.48 -13.11
C GLY A 153 3.72 -7.93 -12.32
N ALA A 154 3.88 -8.99 -11.54
CA ALA A 154 2.84 -9.54 -10.70
C ALA A 154 2.98 -9.07 -9.25
N ILE A 155 1.86 -8.74 -8.61
CA ILE A 155 1.80 -8.50 -7.16
C ILE A 155 1.24 -9.76 -6.52
N LEU A 156 1.99 -10.37 -5.60
CA LEU A 156 1.68 -11.64 -4.95
C LEU A 156 1.41 -11.43 -3.46
N MET A 157 0.23 -11.84 -3.02
CA MET A 157 -0.16 -11.91 -1.60
C MET A 157 -0.11 -13.38 -1.18
N LEU A 158 1.05 -13.85 -0.72
CA LEU A 158 1.32 -15.25 -0.39
C LEU A 158 0.90 -15.57 1.06
N GLY A 159 -0.22 -16.26 1.22
CA GLY A 159 -0.83 -16.55 2.52
C GLY A 159 -1.47 -15.31 3.16
N LEU A 160 -1.78 -14.29 2.36
CA LEU A 160 -2.28 -13.00 2.84
C LEU A 160 -3.49 -12.56 2.01
N GLY A 161 -4.44 -11.88 2.67
CA GLY A 161 -5.48 -11.11 1.99
C GLY A 161 -4.97 -9.74 1.53
N VAL A 162 -5.83 -9.00 0.84
CA VAL A 162 -5.48 -7.72 0.17
C VAL A 162 -5.35 -6.52 1.11
N ARG A 163 -5.62 -6.69 2.42
CA ARG A 163 -5.36 -5.67 3.46
C ARG A 163 -3.93 -5.14 3.41
N TRP A 164 -2.97 -5.99 3.06
CA TRP A 164 -1.53 -5.67 3.06
C TRP A 164 -1.03 -5.11 1.72
N LEU A 165 -1.92 -4.87 0.76
CA LEU A 165 -1.57 -4.39 -0.57
C LEU A 165 -1.07 -2.94 -0.52
N THR A 166 0.25 -2.77 -0.48
CA THR A 166 0.87 -1.45 -0.31
C THR A 166 0.69 -0.57 -1.55
N ASN A 167 0.50 -1.18 -2.72
CA ASN A 167 0.37 -0.51 -4.02
C ASN A 167 -0.81 0.48 -4.10
N ILE A 168 -1.83 0.37 -3.24
CA ILE A 168 -2.91 1.36 -3.16
C ILE A 168 -2.34 2.76 -2.87
N HIS A 169 -1.32 2.84 -2.01
CA HIS A 169 -0.70 4.10 -1.61
C HIS A 169 0.05 4.80 -2.76
N ALA A 170 0.46 4.07 -3.81
CA ALA A 170 1.06 4.69 -5.00
C ALA A 170 0.05 5.56 -5.76
N ALA A 171 -1.22 5.16 -5.79
CA ALA A 171 -2.28 5.98 -6.37
C ALA A 171 -2.59 7.19 -5.50
N GLU A 172 -2.65 7.01 -4.18
CA GLU A 172 -2.89 8.15 -3.29
C GLU A 172 -1.80 9.20 -3.42
N ASP A 173 -0.55 8.76 -3.49
CA ASP A 173 0.63 9.60 -3.66
C ASP A 173 0.61 10.34 -5.00
N ALA A 174 0.41 9.61 -6.11
CA ALA A 174 0.36 10.19 -7.45
C ALA A 174 -0.78 11.21 -7.63
N PHE A 175 -1.91 11.00 -6.96
CA PHE A 175 -3.03 11.95 -6.98
C PHE A 175 -2.88 13.06 -5.93
N ASN A 176 -1.90 12.98 -5.03
CA ASN A 176 -1.70 13.88 -3.90
C ASN A 176 -3.01 14.09 -3.14
N LEU A 177 -3.63 12.98 -2.72
CA LEU A 177 -5.00 12.99 -2.22
C LEU A 177 -5.16 13.89 -0.98
N PRO A 178 -6.33 14.54 -0.81
CA PRO A 178 -6.55 15.57 0.20
C PRO A 178 -6.45 15.10 1.66
N TYR A 179 -6.35 13.78 1.87
CA TYR A 179 -6.17 13.16 3.18
C TYR A 179 -4.78 12.51 3.36
N LEU A 180 -3.81 12.83 2.51
CA LEU A 180 -2.40 12.54 2.78
C LEU A 180 -1.82 13.61 3.73
N SER A 181 -1.00 13.18 4.68
CA SER A 181 -0.28 14.10 5.57
C SER A 181 1.03 14.58 4.98
N ALA A 182 1.48 15.69 5.56
CA ALA A 182 2.69 16.41 5.19
C ALA A 182 3.93 15.51 5.10
N PHE A 183 4.74 15.87 4.11
CA PHE A 183 6.15 15.56 4.00
C PHE A 183 6.93 16.56 4.87
N ASP A 184 7.80 16.04 5.73
CA ASP A 184 8.79 16.83 6.46
C ASP A 184 10.09 16.89 5.62
N PRO A 185 10.50 18.08 5.11
CA PRO A 185 11.71 18.22 4.29
C PRO A 185 13.01 17.85 5.01
N GLU A 186 13.06 18.03 6.34
CA GLU A 186 14.22 17.67 7.17
C GLU A 186 14.24 16.17 7.47
N ARG A 187 13.07 15.54 7.46
CA ARG A 187 12.85 14.10 7.59
C ARG A 187 12.41 13.51 6.25
N ARG A 188 13.28 13.62 5.24
CA ARG A 188 13.04 13.02 3.91
C ARG A 188 12.37 11.65 4.07
N HIS A 189 11.27 11.43 3.35
CA HIS A 189 10.58 10.13 3.25
C HIS A 189 9.76 9.67 4.47
N ALA A 190 9.46 10.56 5.43
CA ALA A 190 8.29 10.42 6.30
C ALA A 190 7.07 10.99 5.56
N THR A 191 6.39 10.20 4.73
CA THR A 191 4.95 10.44 4.59
C THR A 191 4.31 9.80 5.79
N TYR A 192 3.75 10.62 6.67
CA TYR A 192 2.73 10.13 7.58
C TYR A 192 1.59 9.60 6.71
N THR A 193 1.43 8.28 6.66
CA THR A 193 0.35 7.65 5.91
C THR A 193 -0.97 7.94 6.63
N THR A 194 -1.62 8.98 6.12
CA THR A 194 -3.06 9.25 6.02
C THR A 194 -3.86 9.42 7.31
N SER A 195 -4.24 10.67 7.59
CA SER A 195 -5.32 10.95 8.54
C SER A 195 -6.65 10.50 7.90
N GLY A 196 -7.06 9.28 8.15
CA GLY A 196 -8.22 8.72 7.49
C GLY A 196 -8.48 7.29 7.90
N ARG A 197 -9.69 7.01 8.38
CA ARG A 197 -10.14 5.65 8.65
C ARG A 197 -10.26 4.91 7.31
N ARG A 198 -9.43 3.90 7.03
CA ARG A 198 -9.31 3.32 5.67
C ARG A 198 -10.24 2.13 5.43
N LEU A 199 -10.84 2.06 4.24
CA LEU A 199 -11.59 0.89 3.80
C LEU A 199 -10.70 -0.37 3.82
N GLN A 200 -9.46 -0.25 3.32
CA GLN A 200 -8.46 -1.31 3.28
C GLN A 200 -8.22 -2.00 4.63
N TYR A 201 -8.18 -1.22 5.70
CA TYR A 201 -7.85 -1.73 7.03
C TYR A 201 -9.10 -2.11 7.82
N VAL A 202 -10.18 -1.35 7.72
CA VAL A 202 -11.38 -1.60 8.51
C VAL A 202 -12.25 -2.70 7.90
N TYR A 203 -12.34 -2.76 6.56
CA TYR A 203 -13.19 -3.71 5.84
C TYR A 203 -12.39 -4.43 4.74
N PRO A 204 -11.38 -5.23 5.10
CA PRO A 204 -10.51 -5.89 4.13
C PRO A 204 -11.22 -6.92 3.25
N ASP A 205 -12.28 -7.56 3.77
CA ASP A 205 -13.06 -8.53 3.01
C ASP A 205 -13.84 -7.84 1.89
N LEU A 206 -14.42 -6.66 2.18
CA LEU A 206 -15.05 -5.82 1.18
C LEU A 206 -14.04 -5.34 0.12
N LEU A 207 -12.81 -4.98 0.51
CA LEU A 207 -11.75 -4.65 -0.45
C LEU A 207 -11.45 -5.84 -1.38
N GLN A 208 -11.43 -7.06 -0.84
CA GLN A 208 -11.21 -8.26 -1.63
C GLN A 208 -12.38 -8.53 -2.59
N GLU A 209 -13.62 -8.30 -2.16
CA GLU A 209 -14.81 -8.40 -3.00
C GLU A 209 -14.76 -7.39 -4.15
N ILE A 210 -14.34 -6.14 -3.90
CA ILE A 210 -14.13 -5.12 -4.96
C ILE A 210 -13.16 -5.66 -6.03
N PHE A 211 -11.99 -6.14 -5.62
CA PHE A 211 -10.99 -6.64 -6.59
C PHE A 211 -11.44 -7.93 -7.29
N THR A 212 -12.27 -8.75 -6.64
CA THR A 212 -12.86 -9.94 -7.26
C THR A 212 -13.90 -9.53 -8.31
N ALA A 213 -14.82 -8.63 -7.96
CA ALA A 213 -15.84 -8.11 -8.87
C ALA A 213 -15.23 -7.37 -10.07
N ALA A 214 -14.14 -6.62 -9.84
CA ALA A 214 -13.38 -5.94 -10.88
C ALA A 214 -12.56 -6.89 -11.78
N GLY A 215 -12.50 -8.19 -11.46
CA GLY A 215 -11.77 -9.19 -12.23
C GLY A 215 -10.24 -9.13 -12.07
N LEU A 216 -9.73 -8.50 -11.01
CA LEU A 216 -8.30 -8.25 -10.81
C LEU A 216 -7.58 -9.36 -10.06
N LEU A 217 -8.32 -10.21 -9.34
CA LEU A 217 -7.77 -11.11 -8.33
C LEU A 217 -7.74 -12.57 -8.82
N ARG A 218 -6.54 -13.09 -9.12
CA ARG A 218 -6.34 -14.54 -9.25
C ARG A 218 -6.10 -15.14 -7.88
N SER A 219 -6.75 -16.25 -7.56
CA SER A 219 -6.69 -16.87 -6.23
C SER A 219 -6.36 -18.36 -6.31
N ALA A 220 -5.57 -18.86 -5.38
CA ALA A 220 -5.26 -20.28 -5.25
C ALA A 220 -4.99 -20.67 -3.80
N SER A 221 -5.27 -21.92 -3.46
CA SER A 221 -4.84 -22.51 -2.17
C SER A 221 -3.32 -22.72 -2.16
N THR A 222 -2.70 -22.34 -1.05
CA THR A 222 -1.25 -22.41 -0.80
C THR A 222 -1.01 -22.91 0.63
N GLY A 223 -0.76 -24.21 0.76
CA GLY A 223 -0.67 -24.85 2.08
C GLY A 223 -1.99 -24.78 2.84
N ALA A 224 -1.94 -24.32 4.09
CA ALA A 224 -3.11 -24.13 4.95
C ALA A 224 -3.89 -22.83 4.64
N GLY A 225 -3.30 -21.91 3.86
CA GLY A 225 -3.88 -20.61 3.56
C GLY A 225 -4.32 -20.46 2.11
N ARG A 226 -4.77 -19.25 1.78
CA ARG A 226 -5.09 -18.83 0.42
C ARG A 226 -4.15 -17.69 0.02
N SER A 227 -3.81 -17.65 -1.26
CA SER A 227 -2.96 -16.62 -1.84
C SER A 227 -3.63 -15.97 -3.03
N HIS A 228 -3.16 -14.76 -3.33
CA HIS A 228 -3.69 -13.93 -4.40
C HIS A 228 -2.59 -13.38 -5.29
N ALA A 229 -2.90 -13.19 -6.56
CA ALA A 229 -2.04 -12.47 -7.49
C ALA A 229 -2.83 -11.47 -8.34
N LEU A 230 -2.22 -10.33 -8.61
CA LEU A 230 -2.75 -9.25 -9.45
C LEU A 230 -1.70 -8.86 -10.50
N SER A 231 -2.11 -8.38 -11.68
CA SER A 231 -1.22 -7.66 -12.60
C SER A 231 -0.99 -6.25 -12.05
N ALA A 232 0.25 -5.77 -12.13
CA ALA A 232 0.60 -4.41 -11.73
C ALA A 232 -0.08 -3.36 -12.62
N ARG A 233 -0.22 -3.60 -13.93
CA ARG A 233 -0.91 -2.68 -14.85
C ARG A 233 -2.41 -2.71 -14.67
N GLU A 234 -3.03 -3.89 -14.55
CA GLU A 234 -4.48 -3.97 -14.33
C GLU A 234 -4.87 -3.30 -13.00
N LEU A 235 -4.10 -3.54 -11.94
CA LEU A 235 -4.29 -2.83 -10.68
C LEU A 235 -4.05 -1.32 -10.86
N GLY A 236 -2.97 -0.90 -11.51
CA GLY A 236 -2.68 0.52 -11.75
C GLY A 236 -3.79 1.24 -12.51
N SER A 237 -4.36 0.60 -13.54
CA SER A 237 -5.50 1.12 -14.29
C SER A 237 -6.75 1.23 -13.43
N PHE A 238 -7.06 0.20 -12.65
CA PHE A 238 -8.19 0.24 -11.71
C PHE A 238 -8.03 1.39 -10.70
N LEU A 239 -6.86 1.48 -10.04
CA LEU A 239 -6.57 2.51 -9.06
C LEU A 239 -6.68 3.91 -9.66
N CYS A 240 -6.21 4.11 -10.90
CA CYS A 240 -6.37 5.37 -11.62
C CYS A 240 -7.84 5.72 -11.81
N VAL A 241 -8.63 4.81 -12.39
CA VAL A 241 -10.04 5.05 -12.75
C VAL A 241 -10.87 5.39 -11.52
N VAL A 242 -10.77 4.60 -10.45
CA VAL A 242 -11.62 4.80 -9.26
C VAL A 242 -11.22 6.03 -8.44
N THR A 243 -9.95 6.41 -8.47
CA THR A 243 -9.45 7.61 -7.79
C THR A 243 -9.81 8.87 -8.57
N GLU A 244 -9.87 8.81 -9.91
CA GLU A 244 -10.39 9.91 -10.76
C GLU A 244 -11.89 10.13 -10.55
N ASP A 245 -12.65 9.05 -10.34
CA ASP A 245 -14.09 9.10 -10.07
C ASP A 245 -14.41 9.68 -8.68
N ASP A 246 -13.75 9.17 -7.63
CA ASP A 246 -13.90 9.66 -6.26
C ASP A 246 -12.53 9.71 -5.55
N PRO A 247 -11.93 10.89 -5.33
CA PRO A 247 -10.65 11.01 -4.63
C PRO A 247 -10.72 10.61 -3.16
N TRP A 248 -11.90 10.32 -2.60
CA TRP A 248 -12.11 9.88 -1.21
C TRP A 248 -12.50 8.41 -1.08
N CYS A 249 -12.45 7.65 -2.17
CA CYS A 249 -12.95 6.28 -2.22
C CYS A 249 -12.23 5.31 -1.25
N TRP A 250 -10.99 5.61 -0.85
CA TRP A 250 -10.17 4.74 0.02
C TRP A 250 -10.35 4.98 1.53
N VAL A 251 -10.92 6.12 1.93
CA VAL A 251 -11.09 6.51 3.35
C VAL A 251 -12.57 6.66 3.67
N LEU A 252 -12.96 6.40 4.92
CA LEU A 252 -14.34 6.41 5.37
C LEU A 252 -14.72 7.80 5.90
N ARG A 253 -15.88 8.29 5.48
CA ARG A 253 -16.35 9.64 5.78
C ARG A 253 -17.84 9.61 6.16
N PRO A 254 -18.30 10.52 7.01
CA PRO A 254 -19.73 10.70 7.25
C PRO A 254 -20.47 11.13 5.98
N ARG A 255 -21.78 10.87 5.93
CA ARG A 255 -22.66 11.32 4.84
C ARG A 255 -24.00 11.77 5.43
N GLY A 256 -24.43 12.97 5.06
CA GLY A 256 -25.63 13.58 5.65
C GLY A 256 -25.49 13.73 7.17
N SER A 257 -26.53 13.30 7.90
CA SER A 257 -26.63 13.40 9.36
C SER A 257 -26.12 12.17 10.12
N ALA A 258 -25.66 11.11 9.44
CA ALA A 258 -25.18 9.88 10.07
C ALA A 258 -23.70 9.61 9.76
N TYR A 259 -23.03 8.90 10.68
CA TYR A 259 -21.70 8.34 10.45
C TYR A 259 -21.74 6.83 10.67
N THR A 260 -21.98 6.12 9.58
CA THR A 260 -22.08 4.66 9.50
C THR A 260 -20.93 4.14 8.61
N PRO A 261 -19.73 3.90 9.15
CA PRO A 261 -18.54 3.61 8.35
C PRO A 261 -18.70 2.41 7.41
N PHE A 262 -19.48 1.40 7.81
CA PHE A 262 -19.76 0.23 6.98
C PHE A 262 -20.64 0.57 5.78
N GLU A 263 -21.71 1.36 5.96
CA GLU A 263 -22.56 1.81 4.85
C GLU A 263 -21.78 2.71 3.88
N ASP A 264 -20.90 3.57 4.41
CA ASP A 264 -19.98 4.37 3.60
C ASP A 264 -19.04 3.47 2.78
N ALA A 265 -18.48 2.44 3.41
CA ALA A 265 -17.61 1.47 2.74
C ALA A 265 -18.35 0.71 1.63
N CYS A 266 -19.55 0.20 1.90
CA CYS A 266 -20.39 -0.50 0.90
C CYS A 266 -20.73 0.40 -0.29
N ARG A 267 -21.08 1.67 -0.03
CA ARG A 267 -21.35 2.64 -1.08
C ARG A 267 -20.11 2.89 -1.96
N LYS A 268 -18.95 3.10 -1.34
CA LYS A 268 -17.67 3.32 -2.03
C LYS A 268 -17.23 2.09 -2.81
N ALA A 269 -17.38 0.89 -2.24
CA ALA A 269 -17.14 -0.36 -2.93
C ALA A 269 -17.98 -0.47 -4.20
N ALA A 270 -19.28 -0.22 -4.10
CA ALA A 270 -20.17 -0.23 -5.25
C ALA A 270 -19.84 0.90 -6.25
N GLY A 271 -19.41 2.06 -5.77
CA GLY A 271 -18.92 3.17 -6.61
C GLY A 271 -17.69 2.79 -7.43
N MET A 272 -16.66 2.24 -6.78
CA MET A 272 -15.44 1.76 -7.43
C MET A 272 -15.73 0.73 -8.53
N VAL A 273 -16.58 -0.26 -8.25
CA VAL A 273 -16.94 -1.29 -9.23
C VAL A 273 -17.70 -0.67 -10.41
N ARG A 274 -18.69 0.19 -10.15
CA ARG A 274 -19.42 0.89 -11.22
C ARG A 274 -18.50 1.77 -12.07
N ALA A 275 -17.59 2.52 -11.46
CA ALA A 275 -16.62 3.37 -12.16
C ALA A 275 -15.73 2.52 -13.08
N TRP A 276 -15.23 1.39 -12.56
CA TRP A 276 -14.42 0.46 -13.34
C TRP A 276 -15.18 -0.21 -14.49
N GLU A 277 -16.42 -0.64 -14.28
CA GLU A 277 -17.24 -1.30 -15.29
C GLU A 277 -17.73 -0.33 -16.38
N SER A 278 -18.12 0.88 -16.00
CA SER A 278 -18.62 1.89 -16.95
C SER A 278 -17.51 2.46 -17.83
N LYS A 279 -16.27 2.47 -17.35
CA LYS A 279 -15.12 3.05 -18.03
C LYS A 279 -13.88 2.16 -17.89
N ARG A 280 -13.98 0.91 -18.35
CA ARG A 280 -12.85 -0.01 -18.32
C ARG A 280 -11.79 0.47 -19.31
N GLU A 281 -10.74 1.07 -18.76
CA GLU A 281 -9.60 1.60 -19.50
C GLU A 281 -8.34 0.79 -19.16
N PRO A 282 -8.00 -0.26 -19.93
CA PRO A 282 -6.86 -1.13 -19.63
C PRO A 282 -5.52 -0.41 -19.54
N ASP A 283 -5.37 0.72 -20.23
CA ASP A 283 -4.14 1.52 -20.28
C ASP A 283 -4.15 2.73 -19.33
N ALA A 284 -5.15 2.88 -18.44
CA ALA A 284 -5.19 3.99 -17.48
C ALA A 284 -3.99 4.03 -16.52
N TRP A 285 -3.28 2.92 -16.33
CA TRP A 285 -2.01 2.86 -15.60
C TRP A 285 -0.97 3.84 -16.13
N ARG A 286 -0.98 4.17 -17.44
CA ARG A 286 -0.08 5.18 -18.02
C ARG A 286 -0.37 6.57 -17.48
N ARG A 287 -1.64 6.94 -17.31
CA ARG A 287 -2.02 8.21 -16.68
C ARG A 287 -1.61 8.26 -15.23
N LEU A 288 -1.76 7.14 -14.50
CA LEU A 288 -1.29 7.06 -13.12
C LEU A 288 0.24 7.26 -13.04
N LEU A 289 1.00 6.66 -13.97
CA LEU A 289 2.45 6.87 -14.07
C LEU A 289 2.80 8.32 -14.45
N GLU A 290 2.09 8.94 -15.39
CA GLU A 290 2.26 10.34 -15.76
C GLU A 290 2.00 11.27 -14.57
N ARG A 291 0.88 11.07 -13.86
CA ARG A 291 0.54 11.81 -12.64
C ARG A 291 1.62 11.68 -11.58
N SER A 292 2.18 10.48 -11.40
CA SER A 292 3.24 10.26 -10.42
C SER A 292 4.51 11.08 -10.71
N ARG A 293 4.76 11.49 -11.96
CA ARG A 293 5.92 12.31 -12.35
C ARG A 293 5.71 13.80 -12.09
N GLU A 294 4.49 14.22 -11.78
CA GLU A 294 4.19 15.61 -11.51
C GLU A 294 4.74 16.01 -10.14
N VAL A 295 5.56 17.07 -10.12
CA VAL A 295 6.04 17.65 -8.85
C VAL A 295 4.89 18.40 -8.20
N ARG A 296 4.26 17.77 -7.21
CA ARG A 296 3.17 18.37 -6.43
C ARG A 296 3.66 18.78 -5.05
N ARG A 297 3.15 19.92 -4.57
CA ARG A 297 3.36 20.31 -3.17
C ARG A 297 2.60 19.31 -2.29
N PRO A 298 3.24 18.76 -1.24
CA PRO A 298 2.57 17.90 -0.28
C PRO A 298 1.30 18.56 0.25
N VAL A 299 0.26 17.76 0.50
CA VAL A 299 -0.90 18.23 1.25
C VAL A 299 -0.48 18.47 2.70
N TYR A 300 -0.63 19.71 3.17
CA TYR A 300 -0.41 20.05 4.57
C TYR A 300 -1.74 19.99 5.31
N PHE A 301 -1.80 19.18 6.37
CA PHE A 301 -2.99 19.16 7.20
C PHE A 301 -3.12 20.44 8.00
N GLU A 302 -4.18 21.18 7.72
CA GLU A 302 -4.53 22.35 8.49
C GLU A 302 -5.67 22.00 9.44
N PRO A 303 -5.46 22.13 10.77
CA PRO A 303 -6.55 22.09 11.73
C PRO A 303 -7.68 23.03 11.31
N ALA A 304 -8.93 22.54 11.34
CA ALA A 304 -10.07 23.43 11.15
C ALA A 304 -10.19 24.34 12.39
N PRO A 305 -10.05 25.67 12.26
CA PRO A 305 -10.22 26.59 13.40
C PRO A 305 -11.66 26.59 13.92
N HIS A 306 -12.61 26.35 13.01
CA HIS A 306 -14.03 26.20 13.29
C HIS A 306 -14.50 24.81 12.81
N PRO A 307 -14.24 23.74 13.58
CA PRO A 307 -14.65 22.39 13.20
C PRO A 307 -16.17 22.33 13.10
N ALA A 308 -16.69 21.56 12.15
CA ALA A 308 -18.13 21.34 12.04
C ALA A 308 -18.63 20.46 13.20
N THR A 309 -18.99 21.07 14.32
CA THR A 309 -19.39 20.37 15.56
C THR A 309 -20.69 19.58 15.42
N GLY A 310 -21.55 19.93 14.46
CA GLY A 310 -22.74 19.17 14.09
C GLY A 310 -22.47 17.93 13.22
N CYS A 311 -21.22 17.69 12.82
CA CYS A 311 -20.84 16.52 12.05
C CYS A 311 -21.00 15.24 12.89
N PRO A 312 -21.62 14.17 12.36
CA PRO A 312 -21.77 12.91 13.12
C PRO A 312 -20.44 12.19 13.39
N ALA A 313 -19.37 12.55 12.68
CA ALA A 313 -18.02 12.06 12.96
C ALA A 313 -17.26 12.91 14.01
N TYR A 314 -17.78 14.06 14.43
CA TYR A 314 -17.13 14.89 15.45
C TYR A 314 -17.08 14.17 16.81
N ARG A 315 -15.98 14.34 17.55
CA ARG A 315 -15.73 13.66 18.84
C ARG A 315 -15.34 14.61 19.97
N GLY A 316 -15.60 15.91 19.78
CA GLY A 316 -15.26 16.91 20.79
C GLY A 316 -13.81 17.37 20.72
N VAL A 317 -13.35 17.99 21.80
CA VAL A 317 -12.00 18.52 21.94
C VAL A 317 -11.21 17.64 22.89
N ILE A 318 -10.06 17.14 22.46
CA ILE A 318 -9.14 16.35 23.28
C ILE A 318 -7.79 17.06 23.31
N ARG A 319 -7.32 17.39 24.51
CA ARG A 319 -6.04 18.10 24.74
C ARG A 319 -5.92 19.41 23.94
N GLY A 320 -7.02 20.17 23.87
CA GLY A 320 -7.07 21.46 23.17
C GLY A 320 -7.29 21.37 21.65
N TYR A 321 -7.35 20.17 21.06
CA TYR A 321 -7.56 19.99 19.61
C TYR A 321 -8.92 19.35 19.29
N PRO A 322 -9.68 19.89 18.33
CA PRO A 322 -10.88 19.24 17.81
C PRO A 322 -10.59 17.87 17.18
N ARG A 323 -11.44 16.87 17.47
CA ARG A 323 -11.27 15.48 17.03
C ARG A 323 -12.42 14.98 16.16
N CYS A 324 -12.10 14.10 15.21
CA CYS A 324 -13.07 13.47 14.32
C CYS A 324 -12.74 11.98 14.11
N ALA A 325 -13.75 11.11 14.25
CA ALA A 325 -13.64 9.65 14.09
C ALA A 325 -13.44 9.18 12.64
N ALA A 326 -13.40 10.11 11.68
CA ALA A 326 -13.06 9.82 10.29
C ALA A 326 -11.55 9.95 10.03
N ASN A 327 -10.80 10.68 10.87
CA ASN A 327 -9.34 10.85 10.77
C ASN A 327 -8.62 9.98 11.81
N ASP A 328 -9.05 8.72 11.91
CA ASP A 328 -8.55 7.73 12.87
C ASP A 328 -7.04 7.44 12.71
N VAL A 329 -6.39 6.93 13.76
CA VAL A 329 -5.01 6.39 13.67
C VAL A 329 -5.04 4.98 13.07
N PRO A 330 -3.97 4.54 12.38
CA PRO A 330 -3.89 3.18 11.84
C PRO A 330 -4.13 2.08 12.90
N PRO A 331 -4.60 0.87 12.54
CA PRO A 331 -5.02 -0.16 13.50
C PRO A 331 -3.93 -0.70 14.44
N TRP A 332 -2.65 -0.43 14.14
CA TRP A 332 -1.50 -0.85 14.96
C TRP A 332 -1.02 0.25 15.90
N GLU A 333 -1.70 1.39 15.91
CA GLU A 333 -1.48 2.53 16.79
C GLU A 333 -2.76 2.78 17.60
N ARG A 334 -2.60 3.23 18.84
CA ARG A 334 -3.72 3.71 19.66
C ARG A 334 -3.52 5.18 19.93
N PHE A 335 -4.59 5.96 20.00
CA PHE A 335 -4.50 7.40 20.27
C PHE A 335 -3.75 7.71 21.58
N GLU A 336 -3.82 6.79 22.55
CA GLU A 336 -3.12 6.90 23.82
C GLU A 336 -1.58 6.75 23.69
N ASP A 337 -1.11 6.05 22.65
CA ASP A 337 0.31 5.80 22.38
C ASP A 337 1.00 7.02 21.75
N HIS A 338 0.24 8.01 21.24
CA HIS A 338 0.76 9.19 20.53
C HIS A 338 0.33 10.51 21.19
N PRO A 339 0.89 10.86 22.37
CA PRO A 339 0.41 11.98 23.17
C PRO A 339 0.55 13.36 22.51
N GLY A 340 1.32 13.47 21.42
CA GLY A 340 1.55 14.67 20.63
C GLY A 340 1.06 14.61 19.17
N GLU A 341 0.43 13.52 18.73
CA GLU A 341 -0.04 13.40 17.34
C GLU A 341 -1.56 13.24 17.22
N PRO A 342 -2.15 13.67 16.10
CA PRO A 342 -3.50 14.17 16.17
C PRO A 342 -4.43 13.57 15.13
N GLY A 343 -5.53 12.97 15.56
CA GLY A 343 -6.72 12.97 14.72
C GLY A 343 -7.33 14.36 14.72
N VAL A 344 -6.71 15.39 14.12
CA VAL A 344 -7.34 16.73 14.05
C VAL A 344 -8.55 16.67 13.12
N ALA A 345 -9.63 17.36 13.49
CA ALA A 345 -10.70 17.66 12.55
C ALA A 345 -10.16 18.58 11.44
N THR A 346 -10.01 18.06 10.23
CA THR A 346 -9.56 18.78 9.03
C THR A 346 -10.74 19.11 8.13
N CYS A 347 -11.81 19.66 8.72
CA CYS A 347 -13.07 19.88 8.00
C CYS A 347 -12.88 20.68 6.70
N GLY A 348 -11.98 21.67 6.67
CA GLY A 348 -11.71 22.45 5.45
C GLY A 348 -11.12 21.65 4.28
N GLN A 349 -10.51 20.49 4.56
CA GLN A 349 -9.98 19.57 3.56
C GLN A 349 -10.86 18.33 3.40
N CYS A 350 -11.92 18.17 4.19
CA CYS A 350 -12.84 17.03 4.12
C CYS A 350 -13.87 17.24 2.99
N ASN A 351 -14.39 16.16 2.41
CA ASN A 351 -15.49 16.23 1.44
C ASN A 351 -16.90 16.32 2.05
N TRP A 352 -17.06 15.97 3.33
CA TRP A 352 -18.36 16.05 4.02
C TRP A 352 -19.01 17.46 4.04
N PRO A 353 -18.28 18.58 4.24
CA PRO A 353 -18.87 19.91 4.20
C PRO A 353 -19.48 20.27 2.85
N ALA A 354 -18.87 19.84 1.74
CA ALA A 354 -19.34 20.15 0.38
C ALA A 354 -20.65 19.43 0.02
N GLU A 355 -20.87 18.22 0.56
CA GLU A 355 -22.13 17.48 0.35
C GLU A 355 -23.31 18.04 1.15
N ASN A 356 -23.04 18.79 2.24
CA ASN A 356 -24.07 19.33 3.15
C ASN A 356 -24.28 20.84 3.01
N SER A 357 -23.52 21.54 2.16
CA SER A 357 -23.92 22.87 1.69
C SER A 357 -25.11 22.69 0.75
N GLY A 358 -26.33 22.90 1.26
CA GLY A 358 -27.58 22.78 0.52
C GLY A 358 -27.76 23.80 -0.62
N THR A 359 -26.85 23.83 -1.59
CA THR A 359 -27.01 24.57 -2.83
C THR A 359 -26.77 23.61 -3.99
N GLY A 360 -27.86 23.07 -4.51
CA GLY A 360 -27.84 22.44 -5.82
C GLY A 360 -27.48 23.47 -6.87
N GLN A 361 -26.23 23.46 -7.34
CA GLN A 361 -25.84 23.99 -8.64
C GLN A 361 -24.76 23.06 -9.19
N SER A 362 -25.12 22.33 -10.25
CA SER A 362 -24.18 21.56 -11.07
C SER A 362 -23.12 22.50 -11.67
N PRO A 363 -21.85 22.09 -11.77
CA PRO A 363 -20.88 22.85 -12.54
C PRO A 363 -21.23 22.75 -14.03
N THR A 364 -21.17 23.90 -14.71
CA THR A 364 -21.28 24.04 -16.17
C THR A 364 -19.94 23.89 -16.83
#